data_AF-A0A940YL58-F1
#
_entry.id   AF-A0A940YL58-F1
#
_cell.length_a   1.000
_cell.length_b   1.000
_cell.length_c   1.000
_cell.angle_alpha   90.00
_cell.angle_beta   90.00
_cell.angle_gamma   90.00
#
_symmetry.space_group_name_H-M   'P 1'
#
loop_
_entity.id
_entity.type
_entity.pdbx_description
1 polymer ?
#
loop_
_entity_poly.entity_id
_entity_poly.type
_entity_poly.pdbx_seq_one_letter_code
_entity_poly.pdbx_strand_id
1 'polypeptide(L)'
;MSTHILKYESQRVAKLYFIAAMGLFAGQILFGIGLGLQYLLGDLLFPYIPFNIARMVHTNLLIVWLLFGFMGAAYYLIPEEAETELHSPRLAIALFWIFLVAGALTIVGYLTLPYAKLAELTGNELLQTMGREFLEQPLPTKLGIVVVALGFLYNISMTVLKGRKTAISLVLLMGLWGLALMFLFSFVNPHNLVRDKMYWWFVVHLWVEGVWELILGALLAFVLVKTTGVDREVIDKWLYVIIAFALMTGILGTGHHFYFIGLPGYWQWIGSVFSAMEPIPFFMMTVFAFNMVQRRRREHPNQAAILWAVGTSVLGFLGAGLWGFIHTLSPVNYYTHGTQITAAHGHLAFYGAYVLVVITLISYAMPTLRGRVANSKQAQNVEMWSFWIMTIGMATMVLALTGAGILQVWLQRMPTDGAMGFMATQDQLRFFYWIRVVGGVTFLIGQFAYFASFFIGGDHVLSEDQAPALGGGGILRRAPARQRMD
;
A
#
# COMPACT_ATOMS: atom_id res chain seq x y z
N MET A 1 11.20 19.68 32.86
CA MET A 1 11.63 18.36 32.39
C MET A 1 11.01 18.13 31.02
N SER A 2 11.84 17.98 29.99
CA SER A 2 11.34 17.83 28.61
C SER A 2 10.67 16.47 28.44
N THR A 3 9.38 16.51 28.16
CA THR A 3 8.41 15.41 28.08
C THR A 3 8.52 14.67 26.76
N HIS A 4 9.56 13.86 26.59
CA HIS A 4 9.79 13.17 25.31
C HIS A 4 9.00 11.86 25.21
N ILE A 5 7.78 11.95 24.63
CA ILE A 5 6.98 10.79 24.23
C ILE A 5 7.61 10.08 23.02
N LEU A 6 8.34 10.81 22.18
CA LEU A 6 9.18 10.23 21.15
C LEU A 6 10.47 9.70 21.75
N LYS A 7 10.86 8.48 21.36
CA LYS A 7 12.10 7.86 21.84
C LYS A 7 13.33 8.54 21.22
N TYR A 8 13.22 8.98 19.96
CA TYR A 8 14.26 9.71 19.24
C TYR A 8 13.65 10.95 18.58
N GLU A 9 14.32 12.10 18.71
CA GLU A 9 13.79 13.37 18.23
C GLU A 9 13.72 13.44 16.70
N SER A 10 14.64 12.77 16.01
CA SER A 10 14.64 12.66 14.56
C SER A 10 13.44 11.91 13.96
N GLN A 11 12.68 11.13 14.75
CA GLN A 11 11.44 10.49 14.28
C GLN A 11 10.42 11.52 13.78
N ARG A 12 10.49 12.78 14.25
CA ARG A 12 9.58 13.87 13.85
C ARG A 12 9.51 14.11 12.35
N VAL A 13 10.56 13.79 11.59
CA VAL A 13 10.55 13.98 10.12
C VAL A 13 9.49 13.12 9.43
N ALA A 14 9.12 11.97 10.01
CA ALA A 14 8.09 11.08 9.48
C ALA A 14 6.72 11.77 9.33
N LYS A 15 6.42 12.75 10.20
CA LYS A 15 5.16 13.49 10.20
C LYS A 15 4.90 14.20 8.87
N LEU A 16 5.93 14.78 8.25
CA LEU A 16 5.81 15.46 6.96
C LEU A 16 5.36 14.48 5.86
N TYR A 17 6.04 13.33 5.81
CA TYR A 17 5.76 12.27 4.84
C TYR A 17 4.34 11.71 4.98
N PHE A 18 3.90 11.45 6.21
CA PHE A 18 2.53 10.97 6.46
C PHE A 18 1.46 12.00 6.08
N ILE A 19 1.69 13.28 6.35
CA ILE A 19 0.73 14.34 5.96
C ILE A 19 0.63 14.45 4.44
N ALA A 20 1.76 14.44 3.73
CA ALA A 20 1.76 14.45 2.27
C ALA A 20 1.07 13.21 1.70
N ALA A 21 1.36 12.01 2.24
CA ALA A 21 0.72 10.77 1.86
C ALA A 21 -0.82 10.86 1.97
N MET A 22 -1.34 11.38 3.08
CA MET A 22 -2.80 11.56 3.27
C MET A 22 -3.40 12.56 2.27
N GLY A 23 -2.70 13.66 1.97
CA GLY A 23 -3.16 14.64 0.98
C GLY A 23 -3.23 14.06 -0.43
N LEU A 24 -2.20 13.31 -0.85
CA LEU A 24 -2.15 12.64 -2.15
C LEU A 24 -3.19 11.50 -2.24
N PHE A 25 -3.41 10.77 -1.14
CA PHE A 25 -4.45 9.76 -1.03
C PHE A 25 -5.85 10.34 -1.24
N ALA A 26 -6.13 11.55 -0.74
CA ALA A 26 -7.38 12.25 -1.02
C ALA A 26 -7.57 12.51 -2.52
N GLY A 27 -6.52 13.04 -3.17
CA GLY A 27 -6.52 13.27 -4.62
C GLY A 27 -6.77 11.99 -5.42
N GLN A 28 -6.11 10.88 -5.03
CA GLN A 28 -6.27 9.58 -5.68
C GLN A 28 -7.75 9.15 -5.73
N ILE A 29 -8.47 9.25 -4.60
CA ILE A 29 -9.87 8.81 -4.52
C ILE A 29 -10.79 9.70 -5.36
N LEU A 30 -10.56 11.02 -5.40
CA LEU A 30 -11.33 11.94 -6.24
C LEU A 30 -11.22 11.57 -7.73
N PHE A 31 -10.01 11.33 -8.23
CA PHE A 31 -9.81 10.86 -9.60
C PHE A 31 -10.39 9.46 -9.83
N GLY A 32 -10.34 8.58 -8.83
CA GLY A 32 -10.95 7.24 -8.88
C GLY A 32 -12.48 7.28 -9.07
N ILE A 33 -13.17 8.14 -8.32
CA ILE A 33 -14.61 8.36 -8.48
C ILE A 33 -14.92 9.01 -9.83
N GLY A 34 -14.11 9.97 -10.27
CA GLY A 34 -14.22 10.58 -11.60
C GLY A 34 -14.15 9.55 -12.72
N LEU A 35 -13.14 8.66 -12.69
CA LEU A 35 -13.05 7.50 -13.59
C LEU A 35 -14.28 6.59 -13.47
N GLY A 36 -14.73 6.37 -12.24
CA GLY A 36 -15.94 5.62 -11.93
C GLY A 36 -17.18 6.12 -12.69
N LEU A 37 -17.33 7.44 -12.74
CA LEU A 37 -18.41 8.12 -13.47
C LEU A 37 -18.18 8.15 -14.98
N GLN A 38 -16.94 8.27 -15.46
CA GLN A 38 -16.61 8.22 -16.89
C GLN A 38 -16.96 6.88 -17.55
N TYR A 39 -16.97 5.77 -16.81
CA TYR A 39 -17.51 4.49 -17.31
C TYR A 39 -19.03 4.52 -17.60
N LEU A 40 -19.77 5.43 -16.97
CA LEU A 40 -21.23 5.55 -17.08
C LEU A 40 -21.64 6.70 -18.00
N LEU A 41 -20.86 7.78 -17.95
CA LEU A 41 -21.00 9.03 -18.69
C LEU A 41 -19.70 9.26 -19.48
N GLY A 42 -19.61 8.65 -20.66
CA GLY A 42 -18.36 8.53 -21.42
C GLY A 42 -17.70 9.84 -21.85
N ASP A 43 -18.46 10.93 -21.89
CA ASP A 43 -18.03 12.29 -22.25
C ASP A 43 -17.82 13.21 -21.03
N LEU A 44 -17.98 12.69 -19.81
CA LEU A 44 -17.78 13.46 -18.59
C LEU A 44 -16.33 14.00 -18.52
N LEU A 45 -16.20 15.33 -18.39
CA LEU A 45 -14.94 16.09 -18.40
C LEU A 45 -14.15 16.06 -19.72
N PHE A 46 -14.69 15.47 -20.78
CA PHE A 46 -14.06 15.49 -22.11
C PHE A 46 -14.25 16.87 -22.78
N PRO A 47 -13.24 17.42 -23.50
CA PRO A 47 -11.89 16.89 -23.74
C PRO A 47 -10.85 17.29 -22.68
N TYR A 48 -11.24 18.03 -21.64
CA TYR A 48 -10.32 18.65 -20.69
C TYR A 48 -9.56 17.66 -19.80
N ILE A 49 -10.24 16.62 -19.28
CA ILE A 49 -9.63 15.54 -18.50
C ILE A 49 -10.11 14.20 -19.08
N PRO A 50 -9.48 13.71 -20.17
CA PRO A 50 -9.81 12.41 -20.75
C PRO A 50 -9.54 11.26 -19.77
N PHE A 51 -10.20 10.12 -19.99
CA PHE A 51 -10.10 8.94 -19.12
C PHE A 51 -8.65 8.49 -18.88
N ASN A 52 -7.79 8.49 -19.91
CA ASN A 52 -6.39 8.09 -19.76
C ASN A 52 -5.58 9.04 -18.87
N ILE A 53 -5.84 10.36 -18.92
CA ILE A 53 -5.22 11.36 -18.06
C ILE A 53 -5.70 11.19 -16.62
N ALA A 54 -7.01 11.06 -16.40
CA ALA A 54 -7.56 10.78 -15.07
C ALA A 54 -7.00 9.48 -14.49
N ARG A 55 -6.79 8.46 -15.34
CA ARG A 55 -6.23 7.16 -14.96
C ARG A 55 -4.79 7.27 -14.48
N MET A 56 -3.90 7.89 -15.26
CA MET A 56 -2.51 8.06 -14.86
C MET A 56 -2.37 8.95 -13.61
N VAL A 57 -3.25 9.93 -13.43
CA VAL A 57 -3.29 10.68 -12.16
C VAL A 57 -3.69 9.76 -11.01
N HIS A 58 -4.77 8.98 -11.14
CA HIS A 58 -5.21 8.04 -10.11
C HIS A 58 -4.13 7.01 -9.74
N THR A 59 -3.52 6.35 -10.72
CA THR A 59 -2.54 5.29 -10.47
C THR A 59 -1.20 5.82 -9.99
N ASN A 60 -0.76 6.99 -10.46
CA ASN A 60 0.55 7.52 -10.08
C ASN A 60 0.44 8.20 -8.72
N LEU A 61 -0.71 8.82 -8.38
CA LEU A 61 -0.99 9.23 -7.00
C LEU A 61 -0.95 8.05 -6.05
N LEU A 62 -1.58 6.90 -6.40
CA LEU A 62 -1.53 5.68 -5.59
C LEU A 62 -0.10 5.27 -5.26
N ILE A 63 0.76 5.14 -6.27
CA ILE A 63 2.15 4.72 -6.08
C ILE A 63 2.92 5.76 -5.26
N VAL A 64 2.84 7.03 -5.63
CA VAL A 64 3.62 8.10 -4.98
C VAL A 64 3.22 8.25 -3.52
N TRP A 65 1.92 8.24 -3.19
CA TRP A 65 1.50 8.40 -1.80
C TRP A 65 1.91 7.20 -0.94
N LEU A 66 1.86 5.97 -1.49
CA LEU A 66 2.37 4.78 -0.81
C LEU A 66 3.88 4.88 -0.57
N LEU A 67 4.67 5.38 -1.54
CA LEU A 67 6.10 5.63 -1.36
C LEU A 67 6.36 6.68 -0.25
N PHE A 68 5.57 7.75 -0.19
CA PHE A 68 5.63 8.69 0.94
C PHE A 68 5.31 7.98 2.27
N GLY A 69 4.31 7.10 2.27
CA GLY A 69 3.95 6.26 3.41
C GLY A 69 5.11 5.36 3.88
N PHE A 70 5.75 4.65 2.96
CA PHE A 70 6.89 3.77 3.26
C PHE A 70 8.11 4.56 3.76
N MET A 71 8.42 5.70 3.14
CA MET A 71 9.49 6.58 3.60
C MET A 71 9.20 7.14 5.00
N GLY A 72 7.97 7.61 5.25
CA GLY A 72 7.54 8.07 6.57
C GLY A 72 7.63 6.98 7.63
N ALA A 73 7.17 5.77 7.30
CA ALA A 73 7.25 4.62 8.19
C ALA A 73 8.71 4.23 8.50
N ALA A 74 9.58 4.19 7.50
CA ALA A 74 11.01 3.93 7.69
C ALA A 74 11.67 5.02 8.55
N TYR A 75 11.40 6.30 8.30
CA TYR A 75 11.93 7.40 9.11
C TYR A 75 11.43 7.38 10.56
N TYR A 76 10.24 6.84 10.81
CA TYR A 76 9.73 6.67 12.16
C TYR A 76 10.39 5.48 12.87
N LEU A 77 10.39 4.30 12.25
CA LEU A 77 10.78 3.07 12.95
C LEU A 77 12.29 2.81 12.96
N ILE A 78 13.04 3.26 11.95
CA ILE A 78 14.48 2.95 11.83
C ILE A 78 15.28 3.55 12.99
N PRO A 79 15.10 4.81 13.42
CA PRO A 79 15.80 5.34 14.59
C PRO A 79 15.54 4.49 15.85
N GLU A 80 14.31 4.02 16.03
CA GLU A 80 13.92 3.21 17.18
C GLU A 80 14.51 1.79 17.15
N GLU A 81 14.52 1.15 15.98
CA GLU A 81 15.08 -0.18 15.77
C GLU A 81 16.61 -0.18 15.81
N ALA A 82 17.23 0.88 15.29
CA ALA A 82 18.67 1.10 15.32
C ALA A 82 19.17 1.65 16.66
N GLU A 83 18.26 2.01 17.56
CA GLU A 83 18.56 2.60 18.87
C GLU A 83 19.46 3.83 18.79
N THR A 84 19.32 4.63 17.72
CA THR A 84 20.13 5.82 17.47
C THR A 84 19.35 6.86 16.68
N GLU A 85 19.72 8.14 16.79
CA GLU A 85 19.13 9.20 15.97
C GLU A 85 19.39 8.94 14.47
N LEU A 86 18.43 9.35 13.63
CA LEU A 86 18.55 9.30 12.17
C LEU A 86 19.83 10.01 11.72
N HIS A 87 20.54 9.42 10.76
CA HIS A 87 21.80 9.93 10.22
C HIS A 87 21.73 11.39 9.79
N SER A 88 20.67 11.81 9.09
CA SER A 88 20.46 13.21 8.72
C SER A 88 18.97 13.60 8.62
N PRO A 89 18.42 14.27 9.65
CA PRO A 89 17.07 14.85 9.58
C PRO A 89 16.93 15.93 8.51
N ARG A 90 18.00 16.73 8.27
CA ARG A 90 18.00 17.77 7.24
C ARG A 90 17.89 17.18 5.84
N LEU A 91 18.57 16.06 5.58
CA LEU A 91 18.46 15.34 4.32
C LEU A 91 17.04 14.80 4.13
N ALA A 92 16.42 14.22 5.15
CA ALA A 92 15.02 13.78 5.08
C ALA A 92 14.07 14.92 4.70
N ILE A 93 14.21 16.10 5.31
CA ILE A 93 13.37 17.26 4.98
C ILE A 93 13.62 17.77 3.55
N ALA A 94 14.88 17.80 3.09
CA ALA A 94 15.20 18.20 1.73
C ALA A 94 14.61 17.24 0.69
N LEU A 95 14.80 15.93 0.91
CA LEU A 95 14.26 14.88 0.03
C LEU A 95 12.73 14.90 0.00
N PHE A 96 12.07 15.18 1.13
CA PHE A 96 10.62 15.37 1.19
C PHE A 96 10.14 16.43 0.19
N TRP A 97 10.74 17.63 0.22
CA TRP A 97 10.33 18.73 -0.66
C TRP A 97 10.67 18.45 -2.12
N ILE A 98 11.85 17.90 -2.39
CA ILE A 98 12.26 17.51 -3.75
C ILE A 98 11.24 16.52 -4.32
N PHE A 99 10.89 15.48 -3.56
CA PHE A 99 9.97 14.46 -4.02
C PHE A 99 8.55 14.99 -4.20
N LEU A 100 8.07 15.81 -3.25
CA LEU A 100 6.73 16.38 -3.30
C LEU A 100 6.57 17.32 -4.48
N VAL A 101 7.54 18.20 -4.72
CA VAL A 101 7.54 19.14 -5.85
C VAL A 101 7.64 18.38 -7.17
N ALA A 102 8.52 17.38 -7.28
CA ALA A 102 8.63 16.56 -8.49
C ALA A 102 7.33 15.81 -8.81
N GLY A 103 6.69 15.22 -7.79
CA GLY A 103 5.38 14.57 -7.91
C GLY A 103 4.30 15.55 -8.34
N ALA A 104 4.19 16.70 -7.67
CA ALA A 104 3.21 17.73 -7.99
C ALA A 104 3.38 18.27 -9.41
N LEU A 105 4.60 18.60 -9.83
CA LEU A 105 4.90 19.06 -11.19
C LEU A 105 4.53 18.02 -12.25
N THR A 106 4.72 16.74 -11.95
CA THR A 106 4.35 15.64 -12.86
C THR A 106 2.83 15.55 -13.02
N ILE A 107 2.08 15.61 -11.92
CA ILE A 107 0.60 15.60 -11.97
C ILE A 107 0.07 16.85 -12.68
N VAL A 108 0.65 18.02 -12.43
CA VAL A 108 0.32 19.25 -13.15
C VAL A 108 0.62 19.08 -14.64
N GLY A 109 1.76 18.50 -15.01
CA GLY A 109 2.11 18.20 -16.39
C GLY A 109 1.07 17.30 -17.08
N TYR A 110 0.58 16.26 -16.39
CA TYR A 110 -0.49 15.40 -16.92
C TYR A 110 -1.79 16.15 -17.19
N LEU A 111 -2.17 17.06 -16.29
CA LEU A 111 -3.46 17.76 -16.34
C LEU A 111 -3.48 18.99 -17.24
N THR A 112 -2.31 19.59 -17.50
CA THR A 112 -2.22 20.90 -18.18
C THR A 112 -1.70 20.80 -19.62
N LEU A 113 -1.08 19.69 -19.99
CA LEU A 113 -0.46 19.51 -21.31
C LEU A 113 -1.00 18.25 -22.00
N PRO A 114 -1.22 18.28 -23.32
CA PRO A 114 -1.36 17.06 -24.10
C PRO A 114 -0.17 16.14 -23.85
N TYR A 115 -0.41 14.87 -23.56
CA TYR A 115 0.62 13.94 -23.11
C TYR A 115 1.80 13.79 -24.11
N ALA A 116 1.52 13.86 -25.42
CA ALA A 116 2.55 13.88 -26.44
C ALA A 116 3.44 15.14 -26.36
N LYS A 117 2.86 16.31 -26.06
CA LYS A 117 3.62 17.55 -25.87
C LYS A 117 4.43 17.51 -24.58
N LEU A 118 3.90 16.92 -23.52
CA LEU A 118 4.66 16.67 -22.29
C LEU A 118 5.89 15.78 -22.58
N ALA A 119 5.73 14.74 -23.40
CA ALA A 119 6.85 13.87 -23.78
C ALA A 119 7.94 14.61 -24.57
N GLU A 120 7.55 15.47 -25.52
CA GLU A 120 8.47 16.35 -26.27
C GLU A 120 9.21 17.32 -25.32
N LEU A 121 8.48 18.06 -24.48
CA LEU A 121 9.04 19.07 -23.58
C LEU A 121 9.99 18.50 -22.52
N THR A 122 9.87 17.21 -22.21
CA THR A 122 10.67 16.56 -21.16
C THR A 122 11.75 15.65 -21.71
N GLY A 123 12.01 15.72 -23.02
CA GLY A 123 13.12 15.01 -23.66
C GLY A 123 12.92 13.50 -23.73
N ASN A 124 11.68 13.02 -23.88
CA ASN A 124 11.41 11.58 -24.02
C ASN A 124 12.05 10.95 -25.27
N GLU A 125 12.45 11.76 -26.26
CA GLU A 125 13.26 11.34 -27.41
C GLU A 125 14.68 10.90 -27.04
N LEU A 126 15.25 11.41 -25.94
CA LEU A 126 16.59 11.04 -25.46
C LEU A 126 16.62 9.62 -24.90
N LEU A 127 15.61 9.29 -24.10
CA LEU A 127 15.37 7.94 -23.59
C LEU A 127 13.86 7.75 -23.40
N GLN A 128 13.28 6.95 -24.29
CA GLN A 128 11.84 6.72 -24.35
C GLN A 128 11.41 5.88 -23.15
N THR A 129 10.88 6.50 -22.10
CA THR A 129 10.42 5.78 -20.90
C THR A 129 8.96 6.03 -20.56
N MET A 130 8.31 7.00 -21.22
CA MET A 130 6.92 7.37 -20.97
C MET A 130 5.92 6.47 -21.71
N GLY A 131 4.68 6.43 -21.22
CA GLY A 131 3.53 5.83 -21.92
C GLY A 131 3.32 4.34 -21.68
N ARG A 132 4.05 3.77 -20.71
CA ARG A 132 3.82 2.43 -20.16
C ARG A 132 3.03 2.58 -18.87
N GLU A 133 2.09 1.67 -18.64
CA GLU A 133 1.20 1.69 -17.47
C GLU A 133 2.00 1.78 -16.15
N PHE A 134 1.57 2.63 -15.21
CA PHE A 134 2.28 2.96 -13.96
C PHE A 134 3.63 3.69 -14.10
N LEU A 135 4.12 3.87 -15.34
CA LEU A 135 5.41 4.44 -15.70
C LEU A 135 5.26 5.64 -16.65
N GLU A 136 4.14 6.35 -16.55
CA GLU A 136 3.77 7.49 -17.41
C GLU A 136 4.64 8.73 -17.17
N GLN A 137 5.31 8.81 -16.01
CA GLN A 137 6.04 10.01 -15.62
C GLN A 137 7.21 10.31 -16.56
N PRO A 138 7.50 11.59 -16.84
CA PRO A 138 8.64 12.00 -17.64
C PRO A 138 9.99 11.43 -17.20
N LEU A 139 10.93 11.36 -18.13
CA LEU A 139 12.31 10.94 -17.87
C LEU A 139 12.97 11.75 -16.73
N PRO A 140 12.90 13.10 -16.70
CA PRO A 140 13.45 13.88 -15.59
C PRO A 140 12.80 13.53 -14.24
N THR A 141 11.50 13.22 -14.23
CA THR A 141 10.81 12.77 -13.02
C THR A 141 11.33 11.41 -12.56
N LYS A 142 11.49 10.42 -13.46
CA LYS A 142 12.05 9.11 -13.09
C LYS A 142 13.46 9.25 -12.51
N LEU A 143 14.32 10.07 -13.12
CA LEU A 143 15.66 10.37 -12.60
C LEU A 143 15.60 11.03 -11.21
N GLY A 144 14.71 12.02 -11.03
CA GLY A 144 14.46 12.66 -9.74
C GLY A 144 14.01 11.65 -8.66
N ILE A 145 13.14 10.71 -9.01
CA ILE A 145 12.72 9.62 -8.11
C ILE A 145 13.92 8.75 -7.71
N VAL A 146 14.80 8.39 -8.65
CA VAL A 146 16.02 7.62 -8.34
C VAL A 146 16.92 8.40 -7.38
N VAL A 147 17.15 9.69 -7.62
CA VAL A 147 17.96 10.54 -6.72
C VAL A 147 17.34 10.60 -5.33
N VAL A 148 16.02 10.79 -5.24
CA VAL A 148 15.30 10.79 -3.96
C VAL A 148 15.45 9.45 -3.25
N ALA A 149 15.24 8.34 -3.96
CA ALA A 149 15.34 7.00 -3.42
C ALA A 149 16.76 6.70 -2.90
N LEU A 150 17.81 7.05 -3.66
CA LEU A 150 19.19 6.85 -3.23
C LEU A 150 19.56 7.71 -2.01
N GLY A 151 19.13 8.97 -1.98
CA GLY A 151 19.32 9.84 -0.82
C GLY A 151 18.59 9.31 0.42
N PHE A 152 17.37 8.83 0.25
CA PHE A 152 16.57 8.21 1.30
C PHE A 152 17.25 6.95 1.83
N LEU A 153 17.63 6.03 0.93
CA LEU A 153 18.28 4.77 1.25
C LEU A 153 19.63 4.97 1.93
N TYR A 154 20.44 5.93 1.47
CA TYR A 154 21.66 6.33 2.15
C TYR A 154 21.36 6.75 3.60
N ASN A 155 20.37 7.64 3.80
CA ASN A 155 20.04 8.16 5.12
C ASN A 155 19.66 7.05 6.11
N ILE A 156 18.75 6.15 5.72
CA ILE A 156 18.30 5.06 6.61
C ILE A 156 19.34 3.95 6.75
N SER A 157 20.11 3.65 5.70
CA SER A 157 21.16 2.63 5.76
C SER A 157 22.29 3.05 6.69
N MET A 158 22.74 4.32 6.62
CA MET A 158 23.75 4.83 7.55
C MET A 158 23.27 4.82 9.01
N THR A 159 21.97 5.04 9.23
CA THR A 159 21.37 4.93 10.57
C THR A 159 21.44 3.50 11.12
N VAL A 160 21.06 2.50 10.31
CA VAL A 160 21.13 1.07 10.70
C VAL A 160 22.58 0.58 10.83
N LEU A 161 23.49 1.06 9.99
CA LEU A 161 24.91 0.70 10.05
C LEU A 161 25.54 1.17 11.37
N LYS A 162 25.24 2.42 11.78
CA LYS A 162 25.71 3.00 13.05
C LYS A 162 25.09 2.35 14.29
N GLY A 163 23.83 1.91 14.17
CA GLY A 163 23.05 1.40 15.29
C GLY A 163 22.90 -0.12 15.37
N ARG A 164 21.96 -0.54 16.22
CA ARG A 164 21.53 -1.92 16.38
C ARG A 164 20.91 -2.44 15.09
N LYS A 165 21.21 -3.69 14.74
CA LYS A 165 20.61 -4.38 13.59
C LYS A 165 19.58 -5.36 14.11
N THR A 166 18.38 -5.30 13.54
CA THR A 166 17.25 -6.16 13.90
C THR A 166 16.71 -6.83 12.65
N ALA A 167 16.01 -7.97 12.78
CA ALA A 167 15.40 -8.61 11.62
C ALA A 167 14.46 -7.66 10.88
N ILE A 168 13.60 -6.94 11.61
CA ILE A 168 12.69 -5.94 11.05
C ILE A 168 13.42 -4.86 10.25
N SER A 169 14.47 -4.25 10.80
CA SER A 169 15.20 -3.17 10.10
C SER A 169 15.95 -3.69 8.87
N LEU A 170 16.53 -4.89 8.93
CA LEU A 170 17.24 -5.50 7.81
C LEU A 170 16.30 -5.94 6.69
N VAL A 171 15.17 -6.56 7.03
CA VAL A 171 14.13 -6.96 6.06
C VAL A 171 13.52 -5.72 5.40
N LEU A 172 13.24 -4.66 6.17
CA LEU A 172 12.77 -3.40 5.61
C LEU A 172 13.78 -2.79 4.63
N LEU A 173 15.07 -2.75 5.01
CA LEU A 173 16.12 -2.26 4.11
C LEU A 173 16.22 -3.10 2.84
N MET A 174 16.12 -4.43 2.94
CA MET A 174 16.12 -5.33 1.78
C MET A 174 14.94 -5.03 0.84
N GLY A 175 13.73 -4.86 1.39
CA GLY A 175 12.55 -4.49 0.61
C GLY A 175 12.69 -3.11 -0.05
N LEU A 176 13.20 -2.10 0.66
CA LEU A 176 13.37 -0.75 0.13
C LEU A 176 14.50 -0.63 -0.92
N TRP A 177 15.61 -1.34 -0.73
CA TRP A 177 16.65 -1.44 -1.76
C TRP A 177 16.15 -2.22 -2.96
N GLY A 178 15.45 -3.34 -2.75
CA GLY A 178 14.81 -4.11 -3.81
C GLY A 178 13.82 -3.28 -4.62
N LEU A 179 13.00 -2.46 -3.96
CA LEU A 179 12.10 -1.50 -4.60
C LEU A 179 12.88 -0.56 -5.53
N ALA A 180 13.92 0.10 -5.03
CA ALA A 180 14.71 1.04 -5.83
C ALA A 180 15.45 0.36 -6.99
N LEU A 181 15.96 -0.86 -6.80
CA LEU A 181 16.63 -1.63 -7.84
C LEU A 181 15.66 -2.05 -8.95
N MET A 182 14.49 -2.59 -8.57
CA MET A 182 13.47 -2.97 -9.55
C MET A 182 12.94 -1.76 -10.32
N PHE A 183 12.90 -0.56 -9.71
CA PHE A 183 12.53 0.67 -10.41
C PHE A 183 13.45 0.99 -11.60
N LEU A 184 14.71 0.54 -11.58
CA LEU A 184 15.64 0.80 -12.69
C LEU A 184 15.20 0.12 -14.00
N PHE A 185 14.40 -0.95 -13.94
CA PHE A 185 13.78 -1.54 -15.13
C PHE A 185 12.75 -0.61 -15.80
N SER A 186 12.30 0.46 -15.13
CA SER A 186 11.45 1.48 -15.77
C SER A 186 12.17 2.28 -16.85
N PHE A 187 13.51 2.31 -16.83
CA PHE A 187 14.35 2.91 -17.88
C PHE A 187 14.63 1.95 -19.04
N VAL A 188 14.33 0.65 -18.86
CA VAL A 188 14.47 -0.36 -19.90
C VAL A 188 13.17 -0.38 -20.71
N ASN A 189 13.24 0.18 -21.93
CA ASN A 189 12.14 0.17 -22.90
C ASN A 189 12.58 -0.47 -24.24
N PRO A 190 12.53 -1.81 -24.34
CA PRO A 190 12.90 -2.53 -25.55
C PRO A 190 11.92 -2.27 -26.71
N HIS A 191 12.42 -2.20 -27.94
CA HIS A 191 11.57 -2.11 -29.14
C HIS A 191 10.66 -3.33 -29.36
N ASN A 192 11.04 -4.50 -28.85
CA ASN A 192 10.20 -5.69 -28.92
C ASN A 192 9.16 -5.66 -27.80
N LEU A 193 7.87 -5.64 -28.18
CA LEU A 193 6.74 -5.53 -27.24
C LEU A 193 6.69 -6.66 -26.20
N VAL A 194 7.03 -7.89 -26.57
CA VAL A 194 7.07 -9.03 -25.63
C VAL A 194 8.13 -8.80 -24.56
N ARG A 195 9.32 -8.36 -24.98
CA ARG A 195 10.44 -8.07 -24.07
C ARG A 195 10.16 -6.84 -23.20
N ASP A 196 9.50 -5.81 -23.73
CA ASP A 196 9.02 -4.68 -22.95
C ASP A 196 8.10 -5.16 -21.82
N LYS A 197 7.04 -5.90 -22.16
CA LYS A 197 6.10 -6.43 -21.16
C LYS A 197 6.79 -7.30 -20.10
N MET A 198 7.77 -8.11 -20.49
CA MET A 198 8.55 -8.93 -19.54
C MET A 198 9.25 -8.05 -18.49
N TYR A 199 10.02 -7.03 -18.92
CA TYR A 199 10.72 -6.14 -17.97
C TYR A 199 9.79 -5.17 -17.25
N TRP A 200 8.63 -4.86 -17.82
CA TRP A 200 7.60 -4.08 -17.14
C TRP A 200 7.11 -4.81 -15.88
N TRP A 201 6.89 -6.12 -15.95
CA TRP A 201 6.52 -6.93 -14.78
C TRP A 201 7.64 -7.09 -13.75
N PHE A 202 8.91 -6.89 -14.13
CA PHE A 202 10.00 -6.82 -13.14
C PHE A 202 9.89 -5.56 -12.27
N VAL A 203 9.24 -4.50 -12.76
CA VAL A 203 8.87 -3.38 -11.90
C VAL A 203 7.63 -3.76 -11.12
N VAL A 204 6.52 -4.06 -11.79
CA VAL A 204 5.19 -4.11 -11.16
C VAL A 204 5.03 -5.31 -10.23
N HIS A 205 5.25 -6.52 -10.73
CA HIS A 205 5.01 -7.74 -9.95
C HIS A 205 6.11 -7.95 -8.91
N LEU A 206 7.39 -7.86 -9.29
CA LEU A 206 8.47 -8.02 -8.30
C LEU A 206 8.49 -6.88 -7.25
N TRP A 207 7.80 -5.77 -7.51
CA TRP A 207 7.36 -4.87 -6.45
C TRP A 207 6.29 -5.52 -5.59
N VAL A 208 5.07 -5.64 -6.11
CA VAL A 208 3.84 -5.87 -5.33
C VAL A 208 3.61 -7.31 -4.86
N GLU A 209 4.41 -8.27 -5.34
CA GLU A 209 4.34 -9.69 -4.97
C GLU A 209 5.76 -10.19 -4.62
N GLY A 210 6.61 -9.26 -4.17
CA GLY A 210 8.00 -9.53 -3.82
C GLY A 210 8.54 -8.52 -2.83
N VAL A 211 9.26 -7.51 -3.31
CA VAL A 211 10.02 -6.60 -2.43
C VAL A 211 9.12 -5.70 -1.57
N TRP A 212 7.88 -5.41 -1.99
CA TRP A 212 6.91 -4.69 -1.16
C TRP A 212 6.31 -5.57 -0.06
N GLU A 213 6.27 -6.89 -0.22
CA GLU A 213 5.86 -7.79 0.86
C GLU A 213 6.88 -7.80 2.02
N LEU A 214 8.16 -7.60 1.72
CA LEU A 214 9.18 -7.40 2.75
C LEU A 214 8.94 -6.11 3.53
N ILE A 215 8.56 -5.02 2.83
CA ILE A 215 8.20 -3.74 3.45
C ILE A 215 6.96 -3.94 4.33
N LEU A 216 5.87 -4.47 3.75
CA LEU A 216 4.62 -4.82 4.42
C LEU A 216 4.86 -5.63 5.70
N GLY A 217 5.59 -6.74 5.58
CA GLY A 217 5.90 -7.65 6.67
C GLY A 217 6.69 -6.97 7.78
N ALA A 218 7.72 -6.20 7.45
CA ALA A 218 8.53 -5.47 8.44
C ALA A 218 7.72 -4.39 9.16
N LEU A 219 6.89 -3.65 8.42
CA LEU A 219 6.00 -2.63 8.97
C LEU A 219 4.97 -3.23 9.93
N LEU A 220 4.31 -4.31 9.53
CA LEU A 220 3.33 -5.01 10.36
C LEU A 220 3.99 -5.64 11.60
N ALA A 221 5.14 -6.30 11.42
CA ALA A 221 5.92 -6.87 12.52
C ALA A 221 6.31 -5.80 13.55
N PHE A 222 6.74 -4.63 13.11
CA PHE A 222 7.08 -3.51 13.99
C PHE A 222 5.87 -3.10 14.84
N VAL A 223 4.72 -2.85 14.21
CA VAL A 223 3.51 -2.44 14.95
C VAL A 223 3.07 -3.54 15.93
N LEU A 224 3.14 -4.82 15.55
CA LEU A 224 2.80 -5.93 16.43
C LEU A 224 3.75 -6.04 17.63
N VAL A 225 5.06 -5.86 17.45
CA VAL A 225 6.01 -5.76 18.59
C VAL A 225 5.57 -4.64 19.54
N LYS A 226 5.24 -3.48 18.99
CA LYS A 226 4.93 -2.28 19.79
C LYS A 226 3.55 -2.28 20.43
N THR A 227 2.60 -3.04 19.91
CA THR A 227 1.23 -3.08 20.44
C THR A 227 0.97 -4.29 21.32
N THR A 228 1.55 -5.45 21.01
CA THR A 228 1.20 -6.71 21.70
C THR A 228 2.11 -7.03 22.89
N GLY A 229 3.37 -6.56 22.86
CA GLY A 229 4.39 -6.94 23.86
C GLY A 229 4.78 -8.42 23.82
N VAL A 230 4.49 -9.11 22.72
CA VAL A 230 5.01 -10.47 22.47
C VAL A 230 6.53 -10.42 22.24
N ASP A 231 7.22 -11.50 22.61
CA ASP A 231 8.66 -11.61 22.48
C ASP A 231 9.11 -11.37 21.04
N ARG A 232 10.04 -10.43 20.87
CA ARG A 232 10.57 -10.01 19.58
C ARG A 232 11.11 -11.18 18.76
N GLU A 233 11.77 -12.14 19.41
CA GLU A 233 12.34 -13.31 18.74
C GLU A 233 11.28 -14.15 18.00
N VAL A 234 10.08 -14.26 18.57
CA VAL A 234 8.96 -14.98 17.93
C VAL A 234 8.51 -14.23 16.69
N ILE A 235 8.35 -12.90 16.80
CA ILE A 235 7.94 -12.04 15.68
C ILE A 235 8.97 -12.07 14.55
N ASP A 236 10.26 -11.94 14.89
CA ASP A 236 11.36 -11.96 13.92
C ASP A 236 11.41 -13.32 13.19
N LYS A 237 11.17 -14.45 13.87
CA LYS A 237 11.07 -15.78 13.24
C LYS A 237 9.91 -15.87 12.24
N TRP A 238 8.71 -15.44 12.63
CA TRP A 238 7.55 -15.44 11.74
C TRP A 238 7.76 -14.53 10.52
N LEU A 239 8.36 -13.36 10.73
CA LEU A 239 8.71 -12.44 9.64
C LEU A 239 9.60 -13.13 8.60
N TYR A 240 10.66 -13.83 9.03
CA TYR A 240 11.53 -14.55 8.10
C TYR A 240 10.80 -15.63 7.30
N VAL A 241 9.90 -16.39 7.95
CA VAL A 241 9.15 -17.43 7.24
C VAL A 241 8.20 -16.81 6.21
N ILE A 242 7.49 -15.73 6.57
CA ILE A 242 6.57 -15.03 5.67
C ILE A 242 7.32 -14.52 4.43
N ILE A 243 8.43 -13.80 4.59
CA ILE A 243 9.18 -13.26 3.44
C ILE A 243 9.88 -14.35 2.62
N ALA A 244 10.25 -15.46 3.24
CA ALA A 244 10.83 -16.59 2.53
C ALA A 244 9.80 -17.21 1.58
N PHE A 245 8.56 -17.42 2.04
CA PHE A 245 7.49 -17.86 1.17
C PHE A 245 7.17 -16.81 0.10
N ALA A 246 7.05 -15.53 0.45
CA ALA A 246 6.81 -14.44 -0.50
C ALA A 246 7.79 -14.47 -1.68
N LEU A 247 9.11 -14.50 -1.41
CA LEU A 247 10.12 -14.51 -2.47
C LEU A 247 10.18 -15.85 -3.21
N MET A 248 10.02 -16.97 -2.50
CA MET A 248 10.05 -18.30 -3.10
C MET A 248 8.90 -18.48 -4.10
N THR A 249 7.72 -17.96 -3.78
CA THR A 249 6.54 -18.04 -4.65
C THR A 249 6.54 -16.94 -5.70
N GLY A 250 6.70 -15.67 -5.32
CA GLY A 250 6.54 -14.52 -6.21
C GLY A 250 7.60 -14.38 -7.31
N ILE A 251 8.86 -14.77 -7.08
CA ILE A 251 9.91 -14.61 -8.11
C ILE A 251 9.59 -15.42 -9.38
N LEU A 252 9.15 -16.68 -9.23
CA LEU A 252 8.70 -17.50 -10.36
C LEU A 252 7.20 -17.33 -10.64
N GLY A 253 6.46 -16.89 -9.63
CA GLY A 253 5.06 -16.47 -9.68
C GLY A 253 4.80 -15.36 -10.68
N THR A 254 5.79 -14.50 -10.94
CA THR A 254 5.79 -13.50 -12.03
C THR A 254 5.36 -14.10 -13.38
N GLY A 255 5.61 -15.41 -13.57
CA GLY A 255 5.14 -16.17 -14.73
C GLY A 255 3.63 -16.11 -14.99
N HIS A 256 2.80 -15.81 -13.99
CA HIS A 256 1.36 -15.65 -14.18
C HIS A 256 0.96 -14.41 -15.01
N HIS A 257 1.93 -13.53 -15.27
CA HIS A 257 1.81 -12.41 -16.18
C HIS A 257 2.40 -12.69 -17.56
N PHE A 258 3.06 -13.84 -17.73
CA PHE A 258 3.78 -14.22 -18.94
C PHE A 258 2.97 -15.13 -19.86
N TYR A 259 1.79 -15.58 -19.43
CA TYR A 259 0.94 -16.51 -20.17
C TYR A 259 0.63 -16.07 -21.60
N PHE A 260 0.26 -14.79 -21.78
CA PHE A 260 -0.34 -14.29 -23.03
C PHE A 260 0.39 -13.09 -23.62
N ILE A 261 1.61 -12.79 -23.15
CA ILE A 261 2.41 -11.67 -23.69
C ILE A 261 3.34 -12.09 -24.84
N GLY A 262 3.41 -13.38 -25.17
CA GLY A 262 4.24 -13.91 -26.27
C GLY A 262 5.53 -14.62 -25.83
N LEU A 263 5.68 -14.94 -24.54
CA LEU A 263 6.79 -15.76 -24.03
C LEU A 263 6.52 -17.27 -24.22
N PRO A 264 7.54 -18.14 -24.10
CA PRO A 264 7.38 -19.58 -24.30
C PRO A 264 6.34 -20.23 -23.38
N GLY A 265 5.67 -21.28 -23.89
CA GLY A 265 4.55 -21.93 -23.21
C GLY A 265 4.88 -22.59 -21.86
N TYR A 266 6.16 -22.83 -21.53
CA TYR A 266 6.54 -23.35 -20.21
C TYR A 266 6.14 -22.38 -19.08
N TRP A 267 5.99 -21.09 -19.36
CA TRP A 267 5.52 -20.10 -18.39
C TRP A 267 4.08 -20.34 -17.93
N GLN A 268 3.25 -21.01 -18.74
CA GLN A 268 1.91 -21.40 -18.29
C GLN A 268 1.97 -22.34 -17.09
N TRP A 269 2.93 -23.27 -17.08
CA TRP A 269 3.15 -24.20 -15.98
C TRP A 269 3.86 -23.53 -14.80
N ILE A 270 5.00 -22.87 -15.04
CA ILE A 270 5.78 -22.21 -13.98
C ILE A 270 4.92 -21.15 -13.28
N GLY A 271 4.30 -20.26 -14.05
CA GLY A 271 3.43 -19.22 -13.50
C GLY A 271 2.27 -19.81 -12.71
N SER A 272 1.58 -20.83 -13.22
CA SER A 272 0.41 -21.39 -12.52
C SER A 272 0.80 -22.08 -11.21
N VAL A 273 1.90 -22.83 -11.19
CA VAL A 273 2.34 -23.57 -9.99
C VAL A 273 2.83 -22.62 -8.90
N PHE A 274 3.69 -21.65 -9.24
CA PHE A 274 4.27 -20.76 -8.25
C PHE A 274 3.26 -19.73 -7.74
N SER A 275 2.44 -19.16 -8.63
CA SER A 275 1.41 -18.20 -8.22
C SER A 275 0.24 -18.82 -7.45
N ALA A 276 -0.03 -20.12 -7.64
CA ALA A 276 -0.98 -20.84 -6.78
C ALA A 276 -0.53 -20.91 -5.31
N MET A 277 0.76 -20.71 -5.03
CA MET A 277 1.34 -20.72 -3.68
C MET A 277 1.51 -19.31 -3.09
N GLU A 278 1.39 -18.24 -3.88
CA GLU A 278 1.44 -16.85 -3.39
C GLU A 278 0.39 -16.47 -2.33
N PRO A 279 -0.75 -17.17 -2.17
CA PRO A 279 -1.63 -16.93 -1.02
C PRO A 279 -1.03 -17.33 0.34
N ILE A 280 -0.01 -18.21 0.37
CA ILE A 280 0.61 -18.73 1.59
C ILE A 280 1.16 -17.60 2.49
N PRO A 281 2.05 -16.69 2.02
CA PRO A 281 2.58 -15.62 2.87
C PRO A 281 1.49 -14.75 3.49
N PHE A 282 0.45 -14.38 2.75
CA PHE A 282 -0.67 -13.59 3.28
C PHE A 282 -1.54 -14.37 4.28
N PHE A 283 -1.76 -15.66 4.05
CA PHE A 283 -2.45 -16.52 5.02
C PHE A 283 -1.63 -16.62 6.31
N MET A 284 -0.31 -16.81 6.19
CA MET A 284 0.61 -16.82 7.33
C MET A 284 0.61 -15.49 8.08
N MET A 285 0.58 -14.35 7.37
CA MET A 285 0.44 -13.01 7.98
C MET A 285 -0.87 -12.88 8.77
N THR A 286 -1.97 -13.41 8.26
CA THR A 286 -3.27 -13.41 8.96
C THR A 286 -3.18 -14.23 10.24
N VAL A 287 -2.73 -15.49 10.14
CA VAL A 287 -2.53 -16.36 11.32
C VAL A 287 -1.59 -15.71 12.32
N PHE A 288 -0.49 -15.12 11.84
CA PHE A 288 0.49 -14.41 12.64
C PHE A 288 -0.13 -13.23 13.41
N ALA A 289 -0.78 -12.30 12.72
CA ALA A 289 -1.40 -11.12 13.34
C ALA A 289 -2.43 -11.50 14.42
N PHE A 290 -3.33 -12.45 14.13
CA PHE A 290 -4.31 -12.93 15.11
C PHE A 290 -3.66 -13.59 16.32
N ASN A 291 -2.68 -14.47 16.11
CA ASN A 291 -1.99 -15.14 17.22
C ASN A 291 -1.23 -14.14 18.11
N MET A 292 -0.58 -13.12 17.52
CA MET A 292 0.14 -12.10 18.29
C MET A 292 -0.81 -11.24 19.12
N VAL A 293 -1.96 -10.85 18.55
CA VAL A 293 -2.98 -10.06 19.26
C VAL A 293 -3.68 -10.87 20.34
N GLN A 294 -3.90 -12.18 20.12
CA GLN A 294 -4.50 -13.08 21.11
C GLN A 294 -3.55 -13.39 22.27
N ARG A 295 -2.24 -13.50 21.98
CA ARG A 295 -1.19 -13.77 22.98
C ARG A 295 -0.56 -12.50 23.54
N ARG A 296 -1.20 -11.34 23.37
CA ARG A 296 -0.68 -10.06 23.84
C ARG A 296 -0.45 -10.10 25.35
N ARG A 297 0.69 -9.57 25.76
CA ARG A 297 1.07 -9.45 27.18
C ARG A 297 0.71 -8.09 27.79
N ARG A 298 0.33 -7.14 26.94
CA ARG A 298 -0.13 -5.80 27.32
C ARG A 298 -1.30 -5.37 26.47
N GLU A 299 -2.15 -4.53 27.05
CA GLU A 299 -3.18 -3.79 26.32
C GLU A 299 -2.61 -2.44 25.89
N HIS A 300 -2.55 -2.19 24.59
CA HIS A 300 -2.08 -0.91 24.07
C HIS A 300 -3.23 0.13 24.09
N PRO A 301 -3.03 1.36 24.58
CA PRO A 301 -4.10 2.37 24.63
C PRO A 301 -4.68 2.80 23.27
N ASN A 302 -3.93 2.59 22.18
CA ASN A 302 -4.38 2.84 20.81
C ASN A 302 -4.95 1.54 20.20
N GLN A 303 -6.27 1.39 20.27
CA GLN A 303 -6.99 0.22 19.74
C GLN A 303 -7.25 0.34 18.23
N ALA A 304 -7.31 1.57 17.69
CA ALA A 304 -7.44 1.79 16.26
C ALA A 304 -6.24 1.18 15.49
N ALA A 305 -5.01 1.41 15.95
CA ALA A 305 -3.82 0.83 15.33
C ALA A 305 -3.83 -0.71 15.30
N ILE A 306 -4.38 -1.35 16.33
CA ILE A 306 -4.54 -2.81 16.38
C ILE A 306 -5.58 -3.27 15.36
N LEU A 307 -6.73 -2.58 15.25
CA LEU A 307 -7.75 -2.87 14.25
C LEU A 307 -7.18 -2.76 12.83
N TRP A 308 -6.44 -1.69 12.53
CA TRP A 308 -5.79 -1.52 11.23
C TRP A 308 -4.76 -2.63 10.95
N ALA A 309 -3.94 -3.02 11.93
CA ALA A 309 -2.95 -4.09 11.78
C ALA A 309 -3.62 -5.45 11.46
N VAL A 310 -4.66 -5.83 12.21
CA VAL A 310 -5.40 -7.07 11.96
C VAL A 310 -6.14 -6.98 10.62
N GLY A 311 -6.80 -5.86 10.35
CA GLY A 311 -7.48 -5.59 9.09
C GLY A 311 -6.57 -5.71 7.88
N THR A 312 -5.35 -5.16 7.96
CA THR A 312 -4.31 -5.29 6.92
C THR A 312 -4.04 -6.77 6.61
N SER A 313 -3.85 -7.61 7.63
CA SER A 313 -3.57 -9.03 7.41
C SER A 313 -4.73 -9.75 6.71
N VAL A 314 -5.96 -9.51 7.14
CA VAL A 314 -7.17 -10.17 6.59
C VAL A 314 -7.45 -9.69 5.17
N LEU A 315 -7.52 -8.37 4.97
CA LEU A 315 -7.88 -7.78 3.69
C LEU A 315 -6.76 -7.98 2.66
N GLY A 316 -5.50 -8.01 3.10
CA GLY A 316 -4.37 -8.44 2.29
C GLY A 316 -4.53 -9.88 1.79
N PHE A 317 -4.88 -10.82 2.68
CA PHE A 317 -5.15 -12.21 2.27
C PHE A 317 -6.37 -12.33 1.34
N LEU A 318 -7.46 -11.61 1.60
CA LEU A 318 -8.62 -11.64 0.71
C LEU A 318 -8.27 -11.05 -0.67
N GLY A 319 -7.56 -9.93 -0.74
CA GLY A 319 -7.20 -9.27 -2.00
C GLY A 319 -6.15 -9.98 -2.81
N ALA A 320 -4.95 -10.15 -2.22
CA ALA A 320 -3.81 -10.74 -2.90
C ALA A 320 -3.94 -12.28 -2.94
N GLY A 321 -4.24 -12.91 -1.80
CA GLY A 321 -4.37 -14.37 -1.72
C GLY A 321 -5.59 -14.91 -2.46
N LEU A 322 -6.81 -14.57 -2.02
CA LEU A 322 -8.02 -15.18 -2.57
C LEU A 322 -8.36 -14.62 -3.97
N TRP A 323 -8.46 -13.30 -4.12
CA TRP A 323 -8.77 -12.69 -5.42
C TRP A 323 -7.64 -12.82 -6.45
N GLY A 324 -6.39 -12.98 -6.01
CA GLY A 324 -5.30 -13.40 -6.91
C GLY A 324 -5.48 -14.85 -7.34
N PHE A 325 -5.70 -15.76 -6.40
CA PHE A 325 -5.84 -17.19 -6.71
C PHE A 325 -6.96 -17.50 -7.71
N ILE A 326 -8.13 -16.85 -7.61
CA ILE A 326 -9.27 -17.11 -8.51
C ILE A 326 -8.96 -16.87 -9.99
N HIS A 327 -7.96 -16.06 -10.33
CA HIS A 327 -7.59 -15.79 -11.72
C HIS A 327 -6.14 -16.10 -12.08
N THR A 328 -5.37 -16.71 -11.17
CA THR A 328 -3.93 -16.89 -11.39
C THR A 328 -3.59 -18.10 -12.27
N LEU A 329 -4.46 -19.12 -12.29
CA LEU A 329 -4.22 -20.33 -13.08
C LEU A 329 -4.41 -20.05 -14.57
N SER A 330 -3.43 -20.40 -15.41
CA SER A 330 -3.43 -20.09 -16.86
C SER A 330 -4.75 -20.46 -17.57
N PRO A 331 -5.40 -21.62 -17.34
CA PRO A 331 -6.68 -21.95 -17.98
C PRO A 331 -7.83 -20.98 -17.62
N VAL A 332 -7.84 -20.44 -16.41
CA VAL A 332 -8.83 -19.45 -15.97
C VAL A 332 -8.41 -18.05 -16.41
N ASN A 333 -7.11 -17.73 -16.31
CA ASN A 333 -6.56 -16.47 -16.76
C ASN A 333 -6.82 -16.26 -18.26
N TYR A 334 -6.80 -17.30 -19.07
CA TYR A 334 -7.12 -17.23 -20.51
C TYR A 334 -8.41 -16.45 -20.80
N TYR A 335 -9.46 -16.69 -20.02
CA TYR A 335 -10.73 -16.00 -20.16
C TYR A 335 -10.77 -14.66 -19.42
N THR A 336 -10.14 -14.60 -18.25
CA THR A 336 -10.23 -13.45 -17.33
C THR A 336 -9.14 -12.38 -17.55
N HIS A 337 -8.17 -12.63 -18.43
CA HIS A 337 -7.05 -11.71 -18.70
C HIS A 337 -7.53 -10.39 -19.30
N GLY A 338 -7.19 -9.26 -18.66
CA GLY A 338 -7.59 -7.93 -19.10
C GLY A 338 -9.11 -7.69 -19.01
N THR A 339 -9.72 -8.14 -17.91
CA THR A 339 -11.17 -7.98 -17.65
C THR A 339 -11.42 -7.20 -16.36
N GLN A 340 -12.70 -6.94 -16.04
CA GLN A 340 -13.06 -6.33 -14.75
C GLN A 340 -12.67 -7.18 -13.53
N ILE A 341 -12.39 -8.49 -13.68
CA ILE A 341 -11.80 -9.32 -12.61
C ILE A 341 -10.42 -8.81 -12.22
N THR A 342 -9.60 -8.42 -13.20
CA THR A 342 -8.26 -7.84 -12.96
C THR A 342 -8.38 -6.54 -12.16
N ALA A 343 -9.35 -5.68 -12.50
CA ALA A 343 -9.61 -4.47 -11.73
C ALA A 343 -10.09 -4.79 -10.30
N ALA A 344 -11.00 -5.75 -10.13
CA ALA A 344 -11.49 -6.16 -8.82
C ALA A 344 -10.35 -6.63 -7.89
N HIS A 345 -9.52 -7.56 -8.37
CA HIS A 345 -8.36 -8.05 -7.64
C HIS A 345 -7.38 -6.92 -7.31
N GLY A 346 -6.99 -6.11 -8.31
CA GLY A 346 -6.03 -5.03 -8.11
C GLY A 346 -6.48 -4.03 -7.04
N HIS A 347 -7.76 -3.63 -7.02
CA HIS A 347 -8.27 -2.71 -6.00
C HIS A 347 -8.20 -3.33 -4.60
N LEU A 348 -8.62 -4.58 -4.43
CA LEU A 348 -8.63 -5.23 -3.11
C LEU A 348 -7.21 -5.53 -2.63
N ALA A 349 -6.30 -5.98 -3.51
CA ALA A 349 -4.92 -6.31 -3.17
C ALA A 349 -4.13 -5.05 -2.76
N PHE A 350 -4.16 -3.98 -3.57
CA PHE A 350 -3.49 -2.72 -3.22
C PHE A 350 -4.05 -2.11 -1.94
N TYR A 351 -5.38 -2.11 -1.78
CA TYR A 351 -6.00 -1.63 -0.54
C TYR A 351 -5.57 -2.49 0.65
N GLY A 352 -5.86 -3.78 0.59
CA GLY A 352 -5.73 -4.72 1.69
C GLY A 352 -4.31 -4.87 2.21
N ALA A 353 -3.32 -4.88 1.31
CA ALA A 353 -1.91 -4.94 1.70
C ALA A 353 -1.35 -3.54 1.98
N TYR A 354 -1.28 -2.69 0.95
CA TYR A 354 -0.39 -1.52 0.98
C TYR A 354 -1.03 -0.28 1.55
N VAL A 355 -2.29 0.02 1.19
CA VAL A 355 -3.00 1.17 1.77
C VAL A 355 -3.18 0.96 3.27
N LEU A 356 -3.64 -0.23 3.67
CA LEU A 356 -3.91 -0.53 5.07
C LEU A 356 -2.64 -0.55 5.93
N VAL A 357 -1.50 -1.07 5.44
CA VAL A 357 -0.27 -1.06 6.26
C VAL A 357 0.29 0.35 6.48
N VAL A 358 0.18 1.24 5.49
CA VAL A 358 0.57 2.64 5.66
C VAL A 358 -0.35 3.32 6.67
N ILE A 359 -1.68 3.12 6.55
CA ILE A 359 -2.64 3.66 7.53
C ILE A 359 -2.39 3.08 8.92
N THR A 360 -2.04 1.79 9.03
CA THR A 360 -1.66 1.14 10.31
C THR A 360 -0.49 1.86 10.96
N LEU A 361 0.55 2.18 10.18
CA LEU A 361 1.71 2.92 10.69
C LEU A 361 1.36 4.35 11.07
N ILE A 362 0.55 5.05 10.27
CA ILE A 362 0.07 6.39 10.61
C ILE A 362 -0.76 6.36 11.90
N SER A 363 -1.67 5.40 12.03
CA SER A 363 -2.51 5.21 13.22
C SER A 363 -1.65 5.00 14.47
N TYR A 364 -0.60 4.19 14.36
CA TYR A 364 0.35 3.93 15.45
C TYR A 364 1.22 5.15 15.78
N ALA A 365 1.83 5.79 14.77
CA ALA A 365 2.88 6.81 14.94
C ALA A 365 2.37 8.25 15.07
N MET A 366 1.22 8.60 14.49
CA MET A 366 0.74 9.99 14.50
C MET A 366 0.43 10.52 15.92
N PRO A 367 -0.13 9.72 16.85
CA PRO A 367 -0.28 10.14 18.24
C PRO A 367 1.08 10.50 18.87
N THR A 368 2.09 9.63 18.78
CA THR A 368 3.40 9.86 19.40
C THR A 368 4.13 11.04 18.77
N LEU A 369 4.03 11.21 17.44
CA LEU A 369 4.52 12.38 16.70
C LEU A 369 3.83 13.69 17.08
N ARG A 370 2.68 13.62 17.77
CA ARG A 370 1.94 14.76 18.31
C ARG A 370 2.01 14.84 19.84
N GLY A 371 2.95 14.12 20.45
CA GLY A 371 3.22 14.19 21.88
C GLY A 371 2.10 13.56 22.73
N ARG A 372 1.54 12.43 22.30
CA ARG A 372 0.58 11.63 23.08
C ARG A 372 0.77 10.14 22.80
N VAL A 373 0.43 9.26 23.73
CA VAL A 373 0.53 7.80 23.53
C VAL A 373 -0.60 7.30 22.64
N ALA A 374 -1.82 7.83 22.84
CA ALA A 374 -2.98 7.55 22.01
C ALA A 374 -3.91 8.77 21.94
N ASN A 375 -4.72 8.82 20.88
CA ASN A 375 -5.79 9.81 20.75
C ASN A 375 -6.92 9.56 21.77
N SER A 376 -7.81 10.55 21.93
CA SER A 376 -8.98 10.41 22.80
C SER A 376 -9.88 9.25 22.34
N LYS A 377 -10.69 8.71 23.25
CA LYS A 377 -11.61 7.61 22.92
C LYS A 377 -12.57 7.99 21.78
N GLN A 378 -13.02 9.24 21.73
CA GLN A 378 -13.87 9.74 20.66
C GLN A 378 -13.15 9.74 19.30
N ALA A 379 -11.91 10.23 19.26
CA ALA A 379 -11.10 10.21 18.04
C ALA A 379 -10.83 8.77 17.57
N GLN A 380 -10.48 7.86 18.48
CA GLN A 380 -10.28 6.44 18.16
C GLN A 380 -11.56 5.79 17.61
N ASN A 381 -12.73 6.09 18.18
CA ASN A 381 -14.00 5.56 17.69
C ASN A 381 -14.27 6.00 16.24
N VAL A 382 -14.02 7.28 15.90
CA VAL A 382 -14.19 7.79 14.53
C VAL A 382 -13.18 7.14 13.59
N GLU A 383 -11.93 6.97 14.02
CA GLU A 383 -10.91 6.24 13.24
C GLU A 383 -11.32 4.78 13.00
N MET A 384 -11.86 4.08 14.00
CA MET A 384 -12.36 2.72 13.83
C MET A 384 -13.60 2.63 12.94
N TRP A 385 -14.52 3.59 13.01
CA TRP A 385 -15.64 3.67 12.07
C TRP A 385 -15.15 3.92 10.64
N SER A 386 -14.12 4.75 10.46
CA SER A 386 -13.51 5.00 9.16
C SER A 386 -12.96 3.72 8.53
N PHE A 387 -12.30 2.85 9.32
CA PHE A 387 -11.87 1.52 8.87
C PHE A 387 -13.02 0.71 8.28
N TRP A 388 -14.14 0.60 9.01
CA TRP A 388 -15.28 -0.18 8.56
C TRP A 388 -15.93 0.42 7.31
N ILE A 389 -16.13 1.73 7.26
CA ILE A 389 -16.75 2.40 6.12
C ILE A 389 -15.87 2.26 4.87
N MET A 390 -14.56 2.46 4.97
CA MET A 390 -13.62 2.25 3.85
C MET A 390 -13.61 0.79 3.41
N THR A 391 -13.57 -0.15 4.35
CA THR A 391 -13.53 -1.58 4.04
C THR A 391 -14.82 -2.07 3.39
N ILE A 392 -15.98 -1.62 3.87
CA ILE A 392 -17.28 -1.93 3.26
C ILE A 392 -17.38 -1.29 1.87
N GLY A 393 -16.98 -0.03 1.71
CA GLY A 393 -16.95 0.64 0.41
C GLY A 393 -16.06 -0.11 -0.60
N MET A 394 -14.87 -0.55 -0.17
CA MET A 394 -13.98 -1.38 -0.99
C MET A 394 -14.61 -2.72 -1.34
N ALA A 395 -15.20 -3.43 -0.37
CA ALA A 395 -15.88 -4.70 -0.62
C ALA A 395 -17.03 -4.55 -1.62
N THR A 396 -17.86 -3.51 -1.49
CA THR A 396 -18.92 -3.21 -2.46
C THR A 396 -18.37 -2.98 -3.87
N MET A 397 -17.28 -2.20 -4.01
CA MET A 397 -16.64 -2.00 -5.32
C MET A 397 -16.12 -3.30 -5.93
N VAL A 398 -15.40 -4.09 -5.14
CA VAL A 398 -14.74 -5.31 -5.59
C VAL A 398 -15.77 -6.37 -5.98
N LEU A 399 -16.84 -6.53 -5.21
CA LEU A 399 -17.93 -7.46 -5.54
C LEU A 399 -18.67 -7.02 -6.81
N ALA A 400 -18.92 -5.72 -6.97
CA ALA A 400 -19.52 -5.19 -8.20
C ALA A 400 -18.63 -5.42 -9.43
N LEU A 401 -17.33 -5.12 -9.34
CA LEU A 401 -16.36 -5.38 -10.40
C LEU A 401 -16.19 -6.87 -10.69
N THR A 402 -16.28 -7.72 -9.67
CA THR A 402 -16.25 -9.18 -9.83
C THR A 402 -17.47 -9.66 -10.62
N GLY A 403 -18.68 -9.19 -10.27
CA GLY A 403 -19.90 -9.47 -11.03
C GLY A 403 -19.83 -8.95 -12.47
N ALA A 404 -19.30 -7.74 -12.67
CA ALA A 404 -19.05 -7.18 -14.00
C ALA A 404 -18.09 -8.05 -14.81
N GLY A 405 -17.03 -8.56 -14.19
CA GLY A 405 -16.02 -9.39 -14.84
C GLY A 405 -16.55 -10.77 -15.22
N ILE A 406 -17.37 -11.38 -14.36
CA ILE A 406 -18.04 -12.65 -14.67
C ILE A 406 -18.94 -12.47 -15.89
N LEU A 407 -19.77 -11.42 -15.90
CA LEU A 407 -20.66 -11.14 -17.03
C LEU A 407 -19.88 -10.75 -18.31
N GLN A 408 -18.77 -10.02 -18.17
CA GLN A 408 -17.85 -9.71 -19.27
C GLN A 408 -17.30 -11.00 -19.89
N VAL A 409 -16.81 -11.93 -19.07
CA VAL A 409 -16.30 -13.22 -19.54
C VAL A 409 -17.38 -14.02 -20.25
N TRP A 410 -18.58 -14.08 -19.66
CA TRP A 410 -19.72 -14.81 -20.21
C TRP A 410 -20.16 -14.28 -21.58
N LEU A 411 -20.27 -12.97 -21.75
CA LEU A 411 -20.78 -12.36 -22.98
C LEU A 411 -19.71 -12.16 -24.07
N GLN A 412 -18.47 -11.92 -23.67
CA GLN A 412 -17.40 -11.47 -24.58
C GLN A 412 -16.31 -12.52 -24.82
N ARG A 413 -16.02 -13.41 -23.85
CA ARG A 413 -14.81 -14.26 -23.89
C ARG A 413 -15.09 -15.75 -24.10
N MET A 414 -16.19 -16.26 -23.56
CA MET A 414 -16.54 -17.69 -23.67
C MET A 414 -17.22 -18.10 -24.99
N PRO A 415 -18.11 -17.29 -25.60
CA PRO A 415 -18.80 -17.72 -26.81
C PRO A 415 -17.82 -17.98 -27.95
N THR A 416 -17.92 -19.15 -28.59
CA THR A 416 -17.13 -19.49 -29.78
C THR A 416 -17.67 -18.84 -31.04
N ASP A 417 -18.98 -18.55 -31.06
CA ASP A 417 -19.69 -17.87 -32.13
C ASP A 417 -20.58 -16.78 -31.52
N GLY A 418 -20.73 -15.65 -32.22
CA GLY A 418 -21.63 -14.57 -31.79
C GLY A 418 -21.21 -13.83 -30.49
N ALA A 419 -19.92 -13.86 -30.13
CA ALA A 419 -19.41 -13.11 -28.99
C ALA A 419 -19.75 -11.60 -29.10
N MET A 420 -20.21 -11.02 -28.01
CA MET A 420 -20.61 -9.61 -27.99
C MET A 420 -19.38 -8.71 -28.13
N GLY A 421 -19.49 -7.65 -28.94
CA GLY A 421 -18.42 -6.66 -29.08
C GLY A 421 -18.17 -5.89 -27.78
N PHE A 422 -16.94 -5.42 -27.57
CA PHE A 422 -16.52 -4.77 -26.30
C PHE A 422 -17.50 -3.68 -25.84
N MET A 423 -17.85 -2.72 -26.70
CA MET A 423 -18.74 -1.62 -26.30
C MET A 423 -20.13 -2.11 -25.91
N ALA A 424 -20.70 -3.04 -26.68
CA ALA A 424 -22.00 -3.64 -26.36
C ALA A 424 -21.95 -4.41 -25.03
N THR A 425 -20.86 -5.13 -24.75
CA THR A 425 -20.67 -5.78 -23.44
C THR A 425 -20.61 -4.74 -22.33
N GLN A 426 -19.82 -3.67 -22.49
CA GLN A 426 -19.69 -2.60 -21.49
C GLN A 426 -21.05 -1.96 -21.14
N ASP A 427 -21.95 -1.81 -22.11
CA ASP A 427 -23.32 -1.34 -21.86
C ASP A 427 -24.14 -2.29 -20.97
N GLN A 428 -23.96 -3.62 -21.12
CA GLN A 428 -24.58 -4.60 -20.23
C GLN A 428 -24.02 -4.55 -18.79
N LEU A 429 -22.81 -4.01 -18.60
CA LEU A 429 -22.15 -3.95 -17.28
C LEU A 429 -22.50 -2.68 -16.48
N ARG A 430 -23.29 -1.75 -17.04
CA ARG A 430 -23.60 -0.45 -16.42
C ARG A 430 -24.17 -0.54 -15.01
N PHE A 431 -24.99 -1.56 -14.73
CA PHE A 431 -25.53 -1.81 -13.38
C PHE A 431 -24.41 -1.96 -12.34
N PHE A 432 -23.39 -2.78 -12.65
CA PHE A 432 -22.26 -2.98 -11.76
C PHE A 432 -21.38 -1.72 -11.63
N TYR A 433 -21.25 -0.94 -12.70
CA TYR A 433 -20.49 0.32 -12.64
C TYR A 433 -21.16 1.36 -11.74
N TRP A 434 -22.50 1.42 -11.68
CA TRP A 434 -23.21 2.25 -10.69
C TRP A 434 -22.93 1.80 -9.25
N ILE A 435 -23.02 0.49 -8.98
CA ILE A 435 -22.71 -0.05 -7.64
C ILE A 435 -21.26 0.23 -7.24
N ARG A 436 -20.32 0.12 -8.19
CA ARG A 436 -18.92 0.50 -7.97
C ARG A 436 -18.80 1.99 -7.56
N VAL A 437 -19.52 2.90 -8.22
CA VAL A 437 -19.50 4.32 -7.81
C VAL A 437 -20.05 4.51 -6.40
N VAL A 438 -21.13 3.80 -6.02
CA VAL A 438 -21.66 3.82 -4.66
C VAL A 438 -20.61 3.34 -3.64
N GLY A 439 -19.91 2.25 -3.94
CA GLY A 439 -18.80 1.78 -3.12
C GLY A 439 -17.66 2.80 -3.02
N GLY A 440 -17.33 3.50 -4.12
CA GLY A 440 -16.31 4.56 -4.15
C GLY A 440 -16.67 5.80 -3.31
N VAL A 441 -17.93 6.25 -3.38
CA VAL A 441 -18.44 7.34 -2.55
C VAL A 441 -18.47 6.94 -1.08
N THR A 442 -18.87 5.69 -0.78
CA THR A 442 -18.83 5.15 0.59
C THR A 442 -17.39 5.14 1.12
N PHE A 443 -16.44 4.69 0.30
CA PHE A 443 -15.02 4.73 0.64
C PHE A 443 -14.52 6.16 0.94
N LEU A 444 -14.92 7.15 0.13
CA LEU A 444 -14.59 8.55 0.34
C LEU A 444 -15.15 9.09 1.67
N ILE A 445 -16.39 8.74 2.03
CA ILE A 445 -16.97 9.10 3.33
C ILE A 445 -16.12 8.52 4.47
N GLY A 446 -15.68 7.26 4.34
CA GLY A 446 -14.77 6.63 5.28
C GLY A 446 -13.43 7.37 5.35
N GLN A 447 -12.84 7.75 4.22
CA GLN A 447 -11.60 8.51 4.17
C GLN A 447 -11.74 9.89 4.85
N PHE A 448 -12.86 10.59 4.66
CA PHE A 448 -13.12 11.84 5.38
C PHE A 448 -13.24 11.63 6.89
N ALA A 449 -13.93 10.57 7.33
CA ALA A 449 -13.99 10.21 8.75
C ALA A 449 -12.58 9.90 9.31
N TYR A 450 -11.74 9.20 8.56
CA TYR A 450 -10.35 8.94 8.93
C TYR A 450 -9.57 10.25 9.12
N PHE A 451 -9.67 11.19 8.18
CA PHE A 451 -9.01 12.50 8.31
C PHE A 451 -9.57 13.33 9.46
N ALA A 452 -10.88 13.31 9.67
CA ALA A 452 -11.52 14.02 10.77
C ALA A 452 -11.03 13.51 12.15
N SER A 453 -10.70 12.22 12.27
CA SER A 453 -10.24 11.63 13.53
C SER A 453 -9.00 12.34 14.12
N PHE A 454 -8.12 12.88 13.28
CA PHE A 454 -6.91 13.60 13.72
C PHE A 454 -7.21 14.95 14.38
N PHE A 455 -8.38 15.54 14.14
CA PHE A 455 -8.74 16.87 14.65
C PHE A 455 -9.71 16.83 15.84
N ILE A 456 -10.22 15.64 16.19
CA ILE A 456 -11.10 15.46 17.35
C ILE A 456 -10.28 15.60 18.65
N GLY A 457 -10.74 16.51 19.51
CA GLY A 457 -10.16 16.76 20.84
C GLY A 457 -10.59 15.74 21.90
N GLY A 458 -10.51 16.14 23.17
CA GLY A 458 -10.85 15.32 24.33
C GLY A 458 -9.63 14.71 25.03
N ASP A 459 -9.87 13.98 26.11
CA ASP A 459 -8.80 13.47 26.99
C ASP A 459 -7.91 12.47 26.27
N HIS A 460 -6.65 12.84 26.09
CA HIS A 460 -5.63 12.01 25.44
C HIS A 460 -4.92 11.12 26.47
N VAL A 461 -4.41 9.98 26.00
CA VAL A 461 -3.58 9.12 26.86
C VAL A 461 -2.15 9.64 26.82
N LEU A 462 -1.65 10.10 27.96
CA LEU A 462 -0.27 10.54 28.16
C LEU A 462 0.58 9.38 28.71
N SER A 463 1.91 9.53 28.72
CA SER A 463 2.80 8.53 29.33
C SER A 463 2.55 8.44 30.84
N GLU A 464 2.88 7.30 31.48
CA GLU A 464 2.66 7.10 32.93
C GLU A 464 3.30 8.22 33.78
N ASP A 465 4.39 8.84 33.32
CA ASP A 465 5.04 10.01 33.97
C ASP A 465 4.25 11.33 33.85
N GLN A 466 3.09 11.34 33.19
CA GLN A 466 2.30 12.53 32.87
C GLN A 466 0.81 12.39 33.25
N ALA A 467 0.41 11.29 33.90
CA ALA A 467 -0.88 11.28 34.57
C ALA A 467 -0.85 12.39 35.62
N PRO A 468 -1.77 13.38 35.61
CA PRO A 468 -1.86 14.31 36.72
C PRO A 468 -1.98 13.46 37.99
N ALA A 469 -1.19 13.79 39.01
CA ALA A 469 -1.43 13.32 40.35
C ALA A 469 -2.82 13.84 40.77
N LEU A 470 -3.86 13.16 40.32
CA LEU A 470 -5.21 13.32 40.84
C LEU A 470 -5.10 12.81 42.27
N GLY A 471 -4.88 13.76 43.18
CA GLY A 471 -4.98 13.53 44.59
C GLY A 471 -6.32 12.87 44.89
N GLY A 472 -6.27 11.75 45.61
CA GLY A 472 -7.43 11.13 46.22
C GLY A 472 -7.94 9.87 45.52
N GLY A 473 -7.41 8.73 45.96
CA GLY A 473 -8.15 7.47 46.16
C GLY A 473 -8.91 6.85 44.97
N GLY A 474 -8.37 5.77 44.40
CA GLY A 474 -9.14 4.95 43.47
C GLY A 474 -8.38 3.81 42.79
N ILE A 475 -8.09 2.75 43.56
CA ILE A 475 -7.87 1.34 43.18
C ILE A 475 -7.65 1.05 41.68
N LEU A 476 -6.39 0.86 41.29
CA LEU A 476 -6.00 -0.10 40.24
C LEU A 476 -4.93 -1.03 40.81
N ARG A 477 -5.39 -2.08 41.52
CA ARG A 477 -4.55 -3.22 41.88
C ARG A 477 -4.18 -3.97 40.59
N ARG A 478 -2.87 -4.23 40.42
CA ARG A 478 -2.36 -5.32 39.59
C ARG A 478 -3.20 -6.58 39.86
N ALA A 479 -3.79 -7.17 38.83
CA ALA A 479 -4.27 -8.53 38.92
C ALA A 479 -3.06 -9.45 39.16
N PRO A 480 -3.00 -10.22 40.26
CA PRO A 480 -1.92 -11.17 40.46
C PRO A 480 -2.07 -12.32 39.47
N ALA A 481 -0.93 -12.79 38.97
CA ALA A 481 -0.82 -13.96 38.12
C ALA A 481 -1.59 -15.14 38.73
N ARG A 482 -2.45 -15.79 37.94
CA ARG A 482 -3.03 -17.08 38.32
C ARG A 482 -1.90 -18.08 38.47
N GLN A 483 -1.54 -18.39 39.71
CA GLN A 483 -0.83 -19.62 40.06
C GLN A 483 -1.70 -20.79 39.59
N ARG A 484 -1.13 -21.63 38.73
CA ARG A 484 -1.67 -22.98 38.49
C ARG A 484 -1.60 -23.73 39.82
N MET A 485 -2.72 -24.30 40.24
CA MET A 485 -2.75 -25.43 41.15
C MET A 485 -3.14 -26.64 40.31
N ASP A 486 -2.26 -27.63 40.36
CA ASP A 486 -2.31 -29.04 39.94
C ASP A 486 -2.65 -29.38 38.48
#